data_AF-A0A914PJ10-F1
#
_entry.id   AF-A0A914PJ10-F1
#
_cell.length_a   1.000
_cell.length_b   1.000
_cell.length_c   1.000
_cell.angle_alpha   90.00
_cell.angle_beta   90.00
_cell.angle_gamma   90.00
#
_symmetry.space_group_name_H-M   'P 1'
#
loop_
_entity.id
_entity.type
_entity.pdbx_description
1 polymer ?
#
loop_
_entity_poly.entity_id
_entity_poly.type
_entity_poly.pdbx_seq_one_letter_code
_entity_poly.pdbx_strand_id
1 'polypeptide(L)'
;MLRKEIADTIRDFNRFVNHNMTIEVNGKTLNFGTDICEKLILCPISNTAVEIFFDVYFSEKLKKDPRVKLEWPVMKFFENKLFLPNNFYGVTLDSENANIERIEMIHLIYHVAGYEESR
;
A
#
# COMPACT_ATOMS: atom_id res chain seq x y z
N MET A 1 -10.20 -13.96 -5.90
CA MET A 1 -9.73 -13.22 -7.09
C MET A 1 -9.55 -11.75 -6.72
N LEU A 2 -8.40 -11.16 -7.06
CA LEU A 2 -8.18 -9.71 -6.96
C LEU A 2 -9.03 -8.99 -8.01
N ARG A 3 -10.07 -8.28 -7.56
CA ARG A 3 -10.98 -7.53 -8.44
C ARG A 3 -10.56 -6.07 -8.50
N LYS A 4 -10.56 -5.49 -9.71
CA LYS A 4 -10.17 -4.09 -9.91
C LYS A 4 -11.00 -3.12 -9.07
N GLU A 5 -12.30 -3.34 -8.98
CA GLU A 5 -13.23 -2.56 -8.14
C GLU A 5 -12.84 -2.55 -6.64
N ILE A 6 -12.38 -3.69 -6.11
CA ILE A 6 -11.90 -3.77 -4.72
C ILE A 6 -10.60 -2.98 -4.58
N ALA A 7 -9.67 -3.15 -5.53
CA ALA A 7 -8.40 -2.45 -5.52
C ALA A 7 -8.61 -0.93 -5.58
N ASP A 8 -9.47 -0.45 -6.48
CA ASP A 8 -9.83 0.97 -6.59
C ASP A 8 -10.45 1.47 -5.27
N THR A 9 -11.35 0.70 -4.65
CA THR A 9 -11.91 1.03 -3.32
C THR A 9 -10.84 1.14 -2.23
N ILE A 10 -9.86 0.22 -2.21
CA ILE A 10 -8.75 0.24 -1.24
C ILE A 10 -7.86 1.46 -1.46
N ARG A 11 -7.57 1.81 -2.71
CA ARG A 11 -6.78 3.00 -3.07
C ARG A 11 -7.49 4.29 -2.68
N ASP A 12 -8.80 4.37 -2.93
CA ASP A 12 -9.60 5.53 -2.57
C ASP A 12 -9.69 5.69 -1.05
N PHE A 13 -9.83 4.59 -0.30
CA PHE A 13 -9.76 4.61 1.15
C PHE A 13 -8.38 5.07 1.66
N ASN A 14 -7.29 4.52 1.13
CA ASN A 14 -5.92 4.94 1.48
C ASN A 14 -5.69 6.43 1.20
N ARG A 15 -6.18 6.93 0.06
CA ARG A 15 -6.13 8.36 -0.31
C ARG A 15 -6.96 9.22 0.63
N PHE A 16 -8.17 8.79 0.97
CA PHE A 16 -9.01 9.51 1.91
C PHE A 16 -8.33 9.65 3.27
N VAL A 17 -7.76 8.56 3.80
CA VAL A 17 -7.02 8.59 5.07
C VAL A 17 -5.84 9.57 5.00
N ASN A 18 -5.04 9.53 3.93
CA ASN A 18 -3.83 10.36 3.81
C ASN A 18 -4.09 11.84 3.49
N HIS A 19 -5.28 12.24 3.04
CA HIS A 19 -5.52 13.61 2.58
C HIS A 19 -6.75 14.28 3.19
N ASN A 20 -7.81 13.52 3.48
CA ASN A 20 -9.11 14.09 3.80
C ASN A 20 -9.63 13.70 5.19
N MET A 21 -9.07 12.66 5.81
CA MET A 21 -9.51 12.21 7.13
C MET A 21 -9.16 13.26 8.18
N THR A 22 -10.20 13.75 8.85
CA THR A 22 -10.09 14.63 10.01
C THR A 22 -10.49 13.87 11.28
N ILE A 23 -9.80 14.16 12.37
CA ILE A 23 -10.03 13.55 13.68
C ILE A 23 -10.11 14.67 14.72
N GLU A 24 -11.08 14.60 15.62
CA GLU A 24 -11.16 15.50 16.77
C GLU A 24 -10.41 14.90 17.97
N VAL A 25 -9.39 15.61 18.45
CA VAL A 25 -8.61 15.21 19.63
C VAL A 25 -8.41 16.44 20.51
N ASN A 26 -8.78 16.35 21.79
CA ASN A 26 -8.63 17.44 22.78
C ASN A 26 -9.26 18.78 22.31
N GLY A 27 -10.41 18.72 21.64
CA GLY A 27 -11.10 19.91 21.12
C GLY A 27 -10.44 20.57 19.90
N LYS A 28 -9.43 19.92 19.30
CA LYS A 28 -8.81 20.34 18.04
C LYS A 28 -9.17 19.37 16.93
N THR A 29 -9.54 19.89 15.77
CA THR A 29 -9.69 19.11 14.54
C THR A 29 -8.32 19.02 13.86
N LEU A 30 -7.82 17.80 13.65
CA LEU A 30 -6.55 17.51 13.01
C LEU A 30 -6.79 16.74 11.71
N ASN A 31 -6.12 17.10 10.62
CA ASN A 31 -6.06 16.29 9.42
C ASN A 31 -4.97 15.22 9.58
N PHE A 32 -5.30 13.96 9.27
CA PHE A 32 -4.37 12.86 9.43
C PHE A 32 -3.12 13.03 8.57
N GLY A 33 -3.27 13.43 7.31
CA GLY A 33 -2.15 13.66 6.40
C GLY A 33 -1.21 14.75 6.90
N THR A 34 -1.74 15.95 7.07
CA THR A 34 -0.91 17.15 7.29
C THR A 34 -0.49 17.35 8.75
N ASP A 35 -1.33 16.94 9.72
CA ASP A 35 -1.07 17.28 11.13
C ASP A 35 -0.51 16.08 11.92
N ILE A 36 -0.73 14.86 11.44
CA ILE A 36 -0.32 13.62 12.13
C ILE A 36 0.79 12.89 11.35
N CYS A 37 0.54 12.59 10.08
CA CYS A 37 1.39 11.75 9.24
C CYS A 37 2.67 12.47 8.81
N GLU A 38 2.61 13.77 8.48
CA GLU A 38 3.78 14.59 8.10
C GLU A 38 4.89 14.64 9.18
N LYS A 39 4.57 14.30 10.43
CA LYS A 39 5.54 14.19 11.52
C LYS A 39 6.48 12.98 11.40
N LEU A 40 6.19 12.04 10.48
CA LEU A 40 7.03 10.88 10.22
C LEU A 40 7.32 10.76 8.72
N ILE A 41 8.61 10.79 8.34
CA ILE A 41 9.06 10.68 6.94
C ILE A 41 8.49 9.42 6.24
N LEU A 42 8.35 8.32 6.98
CA LEU A 42 7.87 7.06 6.42
C LEU A 42 6.35 6.98 6.27
N CYS A 43 5.58 7.83 6.97
CA CYS A 43 4.14 7.70 7.02
C CYS A 43 3.47 7.82 5.62
N PRO A 44 3.82 8.81 4.76
CA PRO A 44 3.23 8.94 3.43
C PRO A 44 3.50 7.76 2.49
N ILE A 45 4.55 6.97 2.75
CA ILE A 45 4.99 5.86 1.89
C ILE A 45 4.68 4.47 2.47
N SER A 46 4.01 4.40 3.63
CA SER A 46 3.74 3.14 4.35
C SER A 46 2.99 2.10 3.50
N ASN A 47 2.12 2.57 2.61
CA ASN A 47 1.28 1.74 1.75
C ASN A 47 1.74 1.72 0.28
N THR A 48 2.94 2.22 -0.03
CA THR A 48 3.47 2.28 -1.40
C THR A 48 3.55 0.90 -2.05
N ALA A 49 3.86 -0.15 -1.30
CA ALA A 49 3.87 -1.52 -1.83
C ALA A 49 2.49 -1.96 -2.34
N VAL A 50 1.40 -1.52 -1.69
CA VAL A 50 0.02 -1.82 -2.11
C VAL A 50 -0.34 -1.11 -3.41
N GLU A 51 -0.03 0.19 -3.49
CA GLU A 51 -0.29 0.98 -4.70
C GLU A 51 0.47 0.42 -5.91
N ILE A 52 1.78 0.18 -5.76
CA ILE A 52 2.60 -0.37 -6.85
C ILE A 52 2.13 -1.77 -7.22
N PHE A 53 1.75 -2.60 -6.25
CA PHE A 53 1.23 -3.94 -6.52
C PHE A 53 -0.02 -3.87 -7.40
N PHE A 54 -0.98 -2.99 -7.09
CA PHE A 54 -2.18 -2.84 -7.94
C PHE A 54 -1.82 -2.34 -9.33
N ASP A 55 -0.93 -1.36 -9.45
CA ASP A 55 -0.49 -0.85 -10.74
C ASP A 55 0.14 -1.98 -11.58
N VAL A 56 1.03 -2.78 -11.01
CA VAL A 56 1.66 -3.93 -11.68
C VAL A 56 0.64 -5.02 -12.01
N TYR A 57 -0.23 -5.37 -11.07
CA TYR A 57 -1.20 -6.48 -11.21
C TYR A 57 -2.27 -6.18 -12.27
N PHE A 58 -2.69 -4.93 -12.45
CA PHE A 58 -3.71 -4.55 -13.43
C PHE A 58 -3.16 -3.97 -14.74
N SER A 59 -1.86 -3.67 -14.83
CA SER A 59 -1.25 -3.11 -16.06
C SER A 59 -0.51 -4.16 -16.88
N GLU A 60 -1.09 -4.53 -18.02
CA GLU A 60 -0.44 -5.40 -19.01
C GLU A 60 0.88 -4.84 -19.55
N LYS A 61 1.00 -3.50 -19.56
CA LYS A 61 2.26 -2.84 -19.95
C LYS A 61 3.35 -3.09 -18.90
N LEU A 62 3.02 -2.96 -17.61
CA LEU A 62 3.99 -3.15 -16.53
C LEU A 62 4.40 -4.62 -16.40
N LYS A 63 3.46 -5.56 -16.54
CA LYS A 63 3.78 -7.01 -16.51
C LYS A 63 4.77 -7.45 -17.60
N LYS A 64 4.79 -6.74 -18.74
CA LYS A 64 5.69 -7.04 -19.87
C LYS A 64 7.04 -6.32 -19.76
N ASP A 65 7.22 -5.40 -18.82
CA ASP A 65 8.50 -4.71 -18.64
C ASP A 65 9.47 -5.64 -17.90
N PRO A 66 10.66 -5.97 -18.46
CA PRO A 66 11.60 -6.89 -17.83
C PRO A 66 12.17 -6.39 -16.50
N ARG A 67 12.03 -5.10 -16.20
CA ARG A 67 12.45 -4.48 -14.94
C ARG A 67 11.38 -4.60 -13.85
N VAL A 68 10.19 -5.08 -14.19
CA VAL A 68 9.08 -5.30 -13.27
C VAL A 68 8.82 -6.80 -13.18
N LYS A 69 8.83 -7.35 -11.97
CA LYS A 69 8.52 -8.76 -11.72
C LYS A 69 7.70 -8.90 -10.46
N LEU A 70 6.57 -9.59 -10.55
CA LEU A 70 5.72 -9.90 -9.41
C LEU A 70 5.92 -11.38 -9.04
N GLU A 71 6.84 -11.64 -8.11
CA GLU A 71 7.23 -13.00 -7.70
C GLU A 71 7.02 -13.15 -6.19
N TRP A 72 5.96 -13.80 -5.73
CA TRP A 72 5.74 -13.92 -4.28
C TRP A 72 6.96 -14.57 -3.57
N PRO A 73 7.50 -14.01 -2.47
CA PRO A 73 6.98 -12.91 -1.64
C PRO A 73 7.54 -11.50 -1.95
N VAL A 74 8.23 -11.30 -3.07
CA VAL A 74 8.91 -10.05 -3.43
C VAL A 74 8.46 -9.52 -4.78
N MET A 75 8.11 -8.24 -4.84
CA MET A 75 7.93 -7.56 -6.11
C MET A 75 9.18 -6.76 -6.46
N LYS A 76 9.74 -6.98 -7.66
CA LYS A 76 10.72 -6.08 -8.25
C LYS A 76 9.99 -5.02 -9.06
N PHE A 77 10.27 -3.76 -8.77
CA PHE A 77 9.75 -2.62 -9.53
C PHE A 77 10.90 -1.68 -9.86
N PHE A 78 11.41 -1.78 -11.09
CA PHE A 78 12.66 -1.17 -11.52
C PHE A 78 13.84 -1.61 -10.65
N GLU A 79 14.56 -0.67 -10.04
CA GLU A 79 15.70 -0.97 -9.15
C GLU A 79 15.27 -1.33 -7.73
N ASN A 80 13.98 -1.21 -7.40
CA ASN A 80 13.46 -1.47 -6.05
C ASN A 80 12.94 -2.89 -5.91
N LYS A 81 13.15 -3.45 -4.70
CA LYS A 81 12.53 -4.71 -4.26
C LYS A 81 11.60 -4.41 -3.10
N LEU A 82 10.35 -4.82 -3.22
CA LEU A 82 9.29 -4.58 -2.26
C LEU A 82 8.88 -5.92 -1.64
N PHE A 83 8.93 -6.02 -0.32
CA PHE A 83 8.50 -7.20 0.40
C PHE A 83 6.99 -7.15 0.61
N LEU A 84 6.26 -8.05 -0.06
CA LEU A 84 4.80 -8.06 -0.08
C LEU A 84 4.14 -8.57 1.23
N PRO A 85 4.73 -9.51 2.00
CA PRO A 85 4.08 -10.01 3.21
C PRO A 85 3.80 -8.99 4.33
N ASN A 86 4.31 -7.76 4.24
CA ASN A 86 3.92 -6.69 5.17
C ASN A 86 2.47 -6.23 4.94
N ASN A 87 2.00 -6.30 3.69
CA ASN A 87 0.70 -5.76 3.30
C ASN A 87 -0.27 -6.84 2.79
N PHE A 88 0.20 -8.02 2.41
CA PHE A 88 -0.62 -9.02 1.73
C PHE A 88 -0.63 -10.33 2.50
N TYR A 89 -1.83 -10.81 2.88
CA TYR A 89 -2.01 -12.00 3.71
C TYR A 89 -3.00 -12.98 3.07
N GLY A 90 -2.87 -14.27 3.45
CA GLY A 90 -3.64 -15.37 2.87
C GLY A 90 -3.44 -15.48 1.36
N VAL A 91 -2.18 -15.40 0.91
CA VAL A 91 -1.84 -15.43 -0.51
C VAL A 91 -1.86 -16.87 -1.02
N THR A 92 -2.64 -17.12 -2.07
CA THR A 92 -2.65 -18.38 -2.82
C THR A 92 -1.99 -18.15 -4.16
N LEU A 93 -1.06 -19.04 -4.52
CA LEU A 93 -0.38 -19.03 -5.81
C LEU A 93 -0.99 -20.07 -6.74
N ASP A 94 -1.02 -19.78 -8.03
CA ASP A 94 -1.34 -20.79 -9.03
C ASP A 94 -0.30 -21.91 -9.02
N SER A 95 -0.74 -23.14 -9.30
CA SER A 95 0.12 -24.34 -9.21
C SER A 95 1.12 -24.46 -10.36
N GLU A 96 0.92 -23.73 -11.45
CA GLU A 96 1.70 -23.87 -12.69
C GLU A 96 2.84 -22.85 -12.79
N ASN A 97 2.60 -21.60 -12.40
CA ASN A 97 3.50 -20.47 -12.67
C ASN A 97 3.86 -19.69 -11.38
N ALA A 98 3.37 -20.12 -10.22
CA ALA A 98 3.49 -19.44 -8.95
C ALA A 98 2.96 -17.97 -8.98
N ASN A 99 2.01 -17.66 -9.86
CA ASN A 99 1.40 -16.32 -9.88
C ASN A 99 0.43 -16.16 -8.73
N ILE A 100 0.27 -14.94 -8.23
CA ILE A 100 -0.71 -14.64 -7.19
C ILE A 100 -2.14 -14.76 -7.77
N GLU A 101 -2.87 -15.79 -7.35
CA GLU A 101 -4.25 -16.05 -7.76
C GLU A 101 -5.26 -15.39 -6.80
N ARG A 102 -4.94 -15.43 -5.50
CA ARG A 102 -5.81 -14.92 -4.44
C ARG A 102 -5.01 -14.27 -3.34
N ILE A 103 -5.60 -13.23 -2.77
CA ILE A 103 -5.18 -12.57 -1.54
C ILE A 103 -6.43 -12.47 -0.67
N GLU A 104 -6.33 -12.86 0.60
CA GLU A 104 -7.47 -12.82 1.53
C GLU A 104 -7.57 -11.48 2.25
N MET A 105 -6.44 -10.85 2.54
CA MET A 105 -6.40 -9.59 3.29
C MET A 105 -5.29 -8.68 2.77
N ILE A 106 -5.63 -7.39 2.66
CA ILE A 106 -4.69 -6.31 2.38
C ILE A 106 -4.62 -5.43 3.63
N HIS A 107 -3.44 -5.33 4.21
CA HIS A 107 -3.15 -4.54 5.40
C HIS A 107 -2.60 -3.17 4.97
N LEU A 108 -3.37 -2.13 5.28
CA LEU A 108 -2.92 -0.75 5.16
C LEU A 108 -2.37 -0.30 6.52
N ILE A 109 -1.15 0.23 6.50
CA ILE A 109 -0.39 0.63 7.69
C ILE A 109 -0.35 2.16 7.73
N TYR A 110 -0.70 2.73 8.87
CA TYR A 110 -0.72 4.16 9.11
C TYR A 110 0.10 4.46 10.37
N HIS A 111 1.26 5.09 10.20
CA HIS A 111 2.16 5.40 11.31
C HIS A 111 1.80 6.72 11.97
N VAL A 112 1.82 6.74 13.30
CA VAL A 112 1.60 7.95 14.11
C VAL A 112 2.83 8.16 14.99
N ALA A 113 3.36 9.39 15.03
CA ALA A 113 4.53 9.69 15.83
C ALA A 113 4.24 9.50 17.32
N GLY A 114 5.08 8.72 18.01
CA GLY A 114 5.02 8.55 19.46
C GLY A 114 5.75 9.65 20.25
N TYR A 115 6.39 10.60 19.55
CA TYR A 115 7.12 11.73 20.11
C TYR A 115 6.81 12.99 19.28
N GLU A 116 6.93 14.17 19.89
CA GLU A 116 6.92 15.42 19.13
C GLU A 116 8.30 15.63 18.50
N GLU A 117 8.39 15.68 17.16
CA GLU A 117 9.56 16.29 16.52
C GLU A 117 9.52 17.79 16.84
N SER A 118 10.43 18.25 17.71
CA SER A 118 10.77 19.66 17.81
C SER A 118 11.48 20.05 16.51
N ARG A 119 10.74 20.58 15.52
CA ARG A 119 11.31 21.27 14.36
C ARG A 119 11.51 22.74 14.67
#